data_AF-A0A6M0HPB6-F1
#
_entry.id   AF-A0A6M0HPB6-F1
#
_cell.length_a   1.000
_cell.length_b   1.000
_cell.length_c   1.000
_cell.angle_alpha   90.00
_cell.angle_beta   90.00
_cell.angle_gamma   90.00
#
_symmetry.space_group_name_H-M   'P 1'
#
loop_
_entity.id
_entity.type
_entity.pdbx_description
1 polymer ?
#
loop_
_entity_poly.entity_id
_entity_poly.type
_entity_poly.pdbx_seq_one_letter_code
_entity_poly.pdbx_strand_id
1 'polypeptide(L)'
;MRFVTRISRELSGAIADAARRDGVTAGAFVRRMLLERVAIQSAADARSGRPVRQPDDDAAAIAAAIRELAAVNAAISMKDLAAAKMSLTTVREILIPLVIRQARR
;
A
#
# COMPACT_ATOMS: atom_id res chain seq x y z
N MET A 1 11.47 16.71 -4.10
CA MET A 1 12.94 16.71 -4.24
C MET A 1 13.48 15.34 -3.81
N ARG A 2 14.54 14.82 -4.47
CA ARG A 2 15.12 13.50 -4.16
C ARG A 2 16.59 13.66 -3.75
N PHE A 3 16.97 13.12 -2.60
CA PHE A 3 18.34 13.06 -2.11
C PHE A 3 18.91 11.66 -2.35
N VAL A 4 20.06 11.57 -3.04
CA VAL A 4 20.74 10.30 -3.33
C VAL A 4 22.19 10.44 -2.93
N THR A 5 22.69 9.50 -2.15
CA THR A 5 24.10 9.46 -1.71
C THR A 5 24.67 8.06 -1.85
N ARG A 6 25.98 7.96 -2.11
CA ARG A 6 26.71 6.69 -2.06
C ARG A 6 27.19 6.46 -0.63
N ILE A 7 27.06 5.23 -0.16
CA ILE A 7 27.48 4.82 1.19
C ILE A 7 28.27 3.52 1.11
N SER A 8 29.12 3.27 2.11
CA SER A 8 29.82 2.00 2.24
C SER A 8 28.83 0.87 2.56
N ARG A 9 29.27 -0.38 2.30
CA ARG A 9 28.48 -1.58 2.59
C ARG A 9 28.19 -1.72 4.09
N GLU A 10 29.17 -1.41 4.92
CA GLU A 10 29.06 -1.45 6.39
C GLU A 10 27.99 -0.48 6.89
N LEU A 11 28.01 0.77 6.39
CA LEU A 11 27.01 1.77 6.75
C LEU A 11 25.61 1.36 6.29
N SER A 12 25.50 0.81 5.07
CA SER A 12 24.22 0.29 4.57
C SER A 12 23.65 -0.81 5.46
N GLY A 13 24.50 -1.74 5.92
CA GLY A 13 24.12 -2.81 6.86
C GLY A 13 23.62 -2.24 8.20
N ALA A 14 24.38 -1.34 8.80
CA ALA A 14 24.03 -0.72 10.08
C ALA A 14 22.69 0.04 10.02
N ILE A 15 22.45 0.78 8.93
CA ILE A 15 21.17 1.48 8.69
C ILE A 15 20.02 0.48 8.59
N ALA A 16 20.21 -0.61 7.85
CA ALA A 16 19.16 -1.62 7.67
C ALA A 16 18.82 -2.36 8.99
N ASP A 17 19.82 -2.62 9.84
CA ASP A 17 19.62 -3.22 11.16
C ASP A 17 18.89 -2.27 12.12
N ALA A 18 19.29 -1.00 12.16
CA ALA A 18 18.64 0.02 12.99
C ALA A 18 17.19 0.27 12.55
N ALA A 19 16.95 0.44 11.25
CA ALA A 19 15.61 0.62 10.71
C ALA A 19 14.69 -0.58 11.01
N ARG A 20 15.23 -1.81 10.96
CA ARG A 20 14.48 -3.03 11.34
C ARG A 20 14.08 -3.05 12.81
N ARG A 21 14.99 -2.66 13.71
CA ARG A 21 14.69 -2.55 15.16
C ARG A 21 13.57 -1.54 15.41
N ASP A 22 13.57 -0.45 14.67
CA ASP A 22 12.56 0.62 14.79
C ASP A 22 11.27 0.35 13.99
N GLY A 23 11.20 -0.79 13.28
CA GLY A 23 10.03 -1.15 12.48
C GLY A 23 9.78 -0.25 11.25
N VAL A 24 10.77 0.52 10.81
CA VAL A 24 10.67 1.47 9.70
C VAL A 24 11.53 1.07 8.50
N THR A 25 11.37 1.76 7.38
CA THR A 25 12.25 1.57 6.22
C THR A 25 13.59 2.26 6.43
N ALA A 26 14.66 1.75 5.80
CA ALA A 26 16.00 2.37 5.85
C ALA A 26 15.99 3.86 5.46
N GLY A 27 15.23 4.22 4.42
CA GLY A 27 15.10 5.61 3.99
C GLY A 27 14.35 6.50 5.00
N ALA A 28 13.30 5.98 5.64
CA ALA A 28 12.59 6.70 6.69
C ALA A 28 13.46 6.90 7.94
N PHE A 29 14.21 5.86 8.31
CA PHE A 29 15.18 5.92 9.41
C PHE A 29 16.22 7.02 9.20
N VAL A 30 16.91 7.03 8.05
CA VAL A 30 17.92 8.05 7.73
C VAL A 30 17.32 9.45 7.67
N ARG A 31 16.12 9.58 7.09
CA ARG A 31 15.43 10.87 7.01
C ARG A 31 15.11 11.43 8.40
N ARG A 32 14.61 10.58 9.30
CA ARG A 32 14.32 10.96 10.68
C ARG A 32 15.59 11.43 11.40
N MET A 33 16.69 10.68 11.28
CA MET A 33 17.98 11.08 11.85
C MET A 33 18.45 12.45 11.34
N LEU A 34 18.30 12.71 10.04
CA LEU A 34 18.66 14.00 9.46
C LEU A 34 17.80 15.13 10.03
N LEU A 35 16.47 14.95 10.06
CA LEU A 35 15.52 15.93 10.59
C LEU A 35 15.80 16.28 12.06
N GLU A 36 16.05 15.26 12.89
CA GLU A 36 16.43 15.44 14.30
C GLU A 36 17.74 16.24 14.42
N ARG A 37 18.72 15.95 13.55
CA ARG A 37 20.03 16.61 13.60
C ARG A 37 20.00 18.07 13.15
N VAL A 38 19.09 18.43 12.23
CA VAL A 38 18.90 19.80 11.74
C VAL A 38 17.79 20.57 12.48
N ALA A 39 17.17 19.96 13.50
CA ALA A 39 16.05 20.52 14.26
C ALA A 39 14.86 20.98 13.39
N ILE A 40 14.59 20.26 12.30
CA ILE A 40 13.44 20.51 11.42
C ILE A 40 12.35 19.47 11.70
N GLN A 41 11.12 19.93 11.90
CA GLN A 41 9.95 19.06 11.94
C GLN A 41 9.27 19.04 10.57
N SER A 42 8.95 17.83 10.08
CA SER A 42 8.27 17.64 8.79
C SER A 42 7.02 16.78 8.98
N ALA A 43 5.84 17.37 8.76
CA ALA A 43 4.55 16.68 8.85
C ALA A 43 4.35 15.61 7.77
N ALA A 44 5.08 15.71 6.65
CA ALA A 44 5.10 14.67 5.62
C ALA A 44 5.92 13.44 6.08
N ASP A 45 6.98 13.67 6.87
CA ASP A 45 7.89 12.62 7.30
C ASP A 45 7.47 11.95 8.61
N ALA A 46 6.68 12.64 9.44
CA ALA A 46 5.98 12.03 10.58
C ALA A 46 5.09 10.84 10.17
N ARG A 47 4.63 10.81 8.91
CA ARG A 47 3.81 9.73 8.34
C ARG A 47 4.62 8.62 7.66
N SER A 48 5.96 8.73 7.62
CA SER A 48 6.84 7.81 6.87
C SER A 48 7.12 6.47 7.58
N GLY A 49 6.11 5.89 8.24
CA GLY A 49 6.15 4.52 8.71
C GLY A 49 6.25 3.52 7.55
N ARG A 50 6.60 2.26 7.87
CA ARG A 50 6.47 1.12 6.94
C ARG A 50 5.09 1.17 6.26
N PRO A 51 4.95 0.83 4.96
CA PRO A 51 3.64 0.70 4.34
C PRO A 51 2.75 -0.11 5.27
N VAL A 52 1.69 0.52 5.78
CA VAL A 52 0.77 -0.09 6.72
C VAL A 52 0.27 -1.36 6.06
N ARG A 53 0.47 -2.51 6.71
CA ARG A 53 -0.12 -3.77 6.27
C ARG A 53 -1.59 -3.49 6.08
N GLN A 54 -2.08 -3.64 4.85
CA GLN A 54 -3.48 -3.36 4.52
C GLN A 54 -4.36 -4.13 5.53
N PRO A 55 -5.40 -3.51 6.11
CA PRO A 55 -6.27 -4.21 7.05
C PRO A 55 -6.71 -5.54 6.43
N ASP A 56 -6.71 -6.63 7.21
CA ASP A 56 -7.08 -7.96 6.70
C ASP A 56 -8.46 -7.94 6.01
N ASP A 57 -9.35 -7.04 6.45
CA ASP A 57 -10.66 -6.78 5.85
C ASP A 57 -10.60 -6.22 4.41
N ASP A 58 -9.65 -5.33 4.11
CA ASP A 58 -9.47 -4.79 2.75
C ASP A 58 -8.92 -5.87 1.81
N ALA A 59 -8.00 -6.71 2.30
CA ALA A 59 -7.46 -7.83 1.54
C ALA A 59 -8.55 -8.88 1.24
N ALA A 60 -9.42 -9.18 2.22
CA ALA A 60 -10.56 -10.06 2.04
C ALA A 60 -11.57 -9.49 1.03
N ALA A 61 -11.87 -8.19 1.10
CA ALA A 61 -12.75 -7.50 0.15
C ALA A 61 -12.18 -7.52 -1.28
N ILE A 62 -10.88 -7.26 -1.45
CA ILE A 62 -10.20 -7.35 -2.76
C ILE A 62 -10.27 -8.79 -3.30
N ALA A 63 -9.99 -9.79 -2.46
CA ALA A 63 -10.06 -11.19 -2.87
C ALA A 63 -11.49 -11.61 -3.28
N ALA A 64 -12.52 -11.11 -2.59
CA ALA A 64 -13.91 -11.33 -2.95
C ALA A 64 -14.25 -10.70 -4.31
N ALA A 65 -13.81 -9.45 -4.55
CA ALA A 65 -14.02 -8.78 -5.83
C ALA A 65 -13.32 -9.51 -7.01
N ILE A 66 -12.13 -10.07 -6.79
CA ILE A 66 -11.41 -10.84 -7.81
C ILE A 66 -12.16 -12.13 -8.16
N ARG A 67 -12.73 -12.83 -7.18
CA ARG A 67 -13.56 -14.02 -7.43
C ARG A 67 -14.81 -13.67 -8.24
N GLU A 68 -15.45 -12.56 -7.92
CA GLU A 68 -16.63 -12.10 -8.64
C GLU A 68 -16.31 -11.67 -10.09
N LEU A 69 -15.14 -11.07 -10.32
CA LEU A 69 -14.64 -10.81 -11.68
C LEU A 69 -14.40 -12.11 -12.48
N ALA A 70 -13.95 -13.18 -11.83
CA ALA A 70 -13.85 -14.47 -12.49
C ALA A 70 -15.23 -15.02 -12.89
N ALA A 71 -16.26 -14.79 -12.06
CA ALA A 71 -17.65 -15.14 -12.37
C ALA A 71 -18.20 -14.33 -13.57
N VAL A 72 -17.83 -13.05 -13.69
CA VAL A 72 -18.15 -12.23 -14.89
C VAL A 72 -17.59 -12.88 -16.15
N ASN A 73 -16.32 -13.28 -16.14
CA ASN A 73 -15.69 -13.91 -17.30
C ASN A 73 -16.37 -15.23 -17.67
N ALA A 74 -16.70 -16.06 -16.68
CA ALA A 74 -17.43 -17.32 -16.90
C ALA A 74 -18.82 -17.07 -17.51
N ALA A 75 -19.57 -16.10 -16.98
CA ALA A 75 -20.89 -15.73 -17.51
C ALA A 75 -20.81 -15.19 -18.95
N ILE A 76 -19.79 -14.39 -19.28
CA ILE A 76 -19.53 -13.93 -20.65
C ILE A 76 -19.24 -15.11 -21.57
N SER A 77 -18.39 -16.06 -21.16
CA SER A 77 -18.10 -17.27 -21.94
C SER A 77 -19.35 -18.12 -22.19
N MET A 78 -20.27 -18.16 -21.22
CA MET A 78 -21.56 -18.84 -21.32
C MET A 78 -22.64 -18.02 -22.05
N LYS A 79 -22.32 -16.80 -22.51
CA LYS A 79 -23.25 -15.83 -23.12
C LYS A 79 -24.42 -15.42 -22.21
N ASP A 80 -24.28 -15.57 -20.91
CA ASP A 80 -25.24 -15.08 -19.92
C ASP A 80 -24.90 -13.64 -19.52
N LEU A 81 -25.43 -12.70 -20.32
CA LEU A 81 -25.21 -11.27 -20.11
C LEU A 81 -25.89 -10.73 -18.85
N ALA A 82 -26.95 -11.39 -18.35
CA ALA A 82 -27.64 -10.95 -17.14
C ALA A 82 -26.77 -11.26 -15.91
N ALA A 83 -26.26 -12.48 -15.82
CA ALA A 83 -25.33 -12.89 -14.76
C ALA A 83 -24.02 -12.09 -14.79
N ALA A 84 -23.48 -11.81 -15.98
CA ALA A 84 -22.28 -10.98 -16.13
C ALA A 84 -22.48 -9.54 -15.60
N LYS A 85 -23.62 -8.91 -15.91
CA LYS A 85 -23.96 -7.57 -15.42
C LYS A 85 -24.13 -7.54 -13.91
N MET A 86 -24.83 -8.53 -13.35
CA MET A 86 -25.05 -8.63 -11.91
C MET A 86 -23.71 -8.78 -11.16
N SER A 87 -22.86 -9.69 -11.61
CA SER A 87 -21.54 -9.92 -10.99
C SER A 87 -20.65 -8.67 -11.10
N LEU A 88 -20.72 -7.94 -12.23
CA LEU A 88 -20.00 -6.68 -12.40
C LEU A 88 -20.51 -5.57 -11.47
N THR A 89 -21.81 -5.50 -11.21
CA THR A 89 -22.38 -4.57 -10.21
C THR A 89 -21.83 -4.88 -8.82
N THR A 90 -21.84 -6.15 -8.41
CA THR A 90 -21.27 -6.60 -7.13
C THR A 90 -19.80 -6.21 -7.00
N VAL A 91 -18.98 -6.41 -8.05
CA VAL A 91 -17.58 -5.96 -8.07
C VAL A 91 -17.45 -4.46 -7.84
N ARG A 92 -18.30 -3.65 -8.51
CA ARG A 92 -18.28 -2.19 -8.38
C ARG A 92 -18.66 -1.74 -6.97
N GLU A 93 -19.65 -2.38 -6.36
CA GLU A 93 -20.07 -2.10 -4.98
C GLU A 93 -18.96 -2.40 -3.95
N ILE A 94 -18.10 -3.38 -4.22
CA ILE A 94 -16.95 -3.70 -3.36
C ILE A 94 -15.78 -2.74 -3.62
N LEU A 95 -15.38 -2.55 -4.88
CA LEU A 95 -14.14 -1.84 -5.21
C LEU A 95 -14.25 -0.32 -5.11
N ILE A 96 -15.38 0.29 -5.52
CA ILE A 96 -15.52 1.75 -5.53
C ILE A 96 -15.35 2.36 -4.13
N PRO A 97 -16.04 1.87 -3.07
CA PRO A 97 -15.85 2.40 -1.73
C PRO A 97 -14.43 2.18 -1.21
N LEU A 98 -13.80 1.05 -1.56
CA LEU A 98 -12.44 0.72 -1.13
C LEU A 98 -11.42 1.71 -1.71
N VAL A 99 -11.53 2.05 -3.00
CA VAL A 99 -10.68 3.04 -3.67
C VAL A 99 -10.95 4.46 -3.13
N ILE A 100 -12.21 4.86 -2.93
CA ILE A 100 -12.55 6.18 -2.37
C ILE A 100 -11.99 6.34 -0.94
N ARG A 101 -12.06 5.30 -0.12
CA ARG A 101 -11.47 5.31 1.23
C ARG A 101 -9.95 5.44 1.22
N GLN A 102 -9.28 4.78 0.27
CA GLN A 102 -7.83 4.89 0.11
C GLN A 102 -7.39 6.27 -0.38
N ALA A 103 -8.14 6.90 -1.29
CA ALA A 103 -7.82 8.24 -1.80
C ALA A 103 -7.92 9.35 -0.73
N ARG A 104 -8.63 9.10 0.38
CA ARG A 104 -8.78 10.05 1.51
C ARG A 104 -7.70 9.92 2.59
N ARG A 105 -6.87 8.87 2.56
CA ARG A 105 -5.80 8.62 3.54
C ARG A 105 -4.45 9.11 3.04
#